data_AF-A0A1B2Z617-F1
#
_entry.id   AF-A0A1B2Z617-F1
#
_cell.length_a   1.000
_cell.length_b   1.000
_cell.length_c   1.000
_cell.angle_alpha   90.00
_cell.angle_beta   90.00
_cell.angle_gamma   90.00
#
_symmetry.space_group_name_H-M   'P 1'
#
loop_
_entity.id
_entity.type
_entity.pdbx_description
1 polymer ?
#
loop_
_entity_poly.entity_id
_entity_poly.type
_entity_poly.pdbx_seq_one_letter_code
_entity_poly.pdbx_strand_id
1 'polypeptide(L)' 'MGKKKNSLISIIPAFLLMGAAVGIQTTNILRDTVIGLIVGIIVYFFLKHRNKIINNKKS' A
#
# COMPACT_ATOMS: atom_id res chain seq x y z
N MET A 1 2.24 26.42 -5.00
CA MET A 1 2.11 24.99 -5.37
C MET A 1 2.70 24.12 -4.27
N GLY A 2 1.85 23.49 -3.46
CA GLY A 2 2.27 22.73 -2.28
C GLY A 2 3.09 21.50 -2.64
N LYS A 3 4.26 21.33 -2.01
CA LYS A 3 5.16 20.19 -2.17
C LYS A 3 4.37 18.87 -2.14
N LYS A 4 4.45 18.06 -3.20
CA LYS A 4 3.80 16.75 -3.33
C LYS A 4 4.30 15.85 -2.20
N LYS A 5 3.56 15.79 -1.09
CA LYS A 5 3.85 14.96 0.08
C LYS A 5 3.94 13.49 -0.38
N ASN A 6 4.92 12.74 0.13
CA ASN A 6 5.20 11.34 -0.22
C ASN A 6 4.03 10.38 0.07
N SER A 7 2.95 10.45 -0.72
CA SER A 7 1.70 9.70 -0.54
C SER A 7 1.79 8.21 -0.86
N LEU A 8 2.96 7.73 -1.29
CA LEU A 8 3.16 6.32 -1.59
C LEU A 8 3.30 5.48 -0.31
N ILE A 9 3.77 6.08 0.79
CA ILE A 9 3.94 5.36 2.06
C ILE A 9 2.58 5.05 2.72
N SER A 10 1.56 5.89 2.50
CA SER A 10 0.20 5.67 3.02
C SER A 10 -0.53 4.48 2.37
N ILE A 11 0.04 3.87 1.33
CA ILE A 11 -0.53 2.66 0.73
C ILE A 11 -0.48 1.47 1.71
N ILE A 12 0.58 1.36 2.52
CA ILE A 12 0.76 0.24 3.45
C ILE A 12 -0.31 0.28 4.56
N PRO A 13 -0.53 1.41 5.28
CA PRO A 13 -1.65 1.52 6.23
C PRO A 13 -3.02 1.27 5.61
N ALA A 14 -3.24 1.71 4.36
CA ALA A 14 -4.52 1.52 3.68
C ALA A 14 -4.83 0.03 3.45
N PHE A 15 -3.85 -0.74 2.95
CA PHE A 15 -4.01 -2.19 2.74
C PHE A 15 -4.07 -2.99 4.04
N LEU A 16 -3.38 -2.54 5.11
CA LEU A 16 -3.53 -3.12 6.44
C LEU A 16 -4.96 -2.98 6.97
N LEU A 17 -5.52 -1.76 6.90
CA LEU A 17 -6.89 -1.49 7.33
C LEU A 17 -7.93 -2.23 6.47
N MET A 18 -7.68 -2.37 5.17
CA MET A 18 -8.52 -3.15 4.27
C MET A 18 -8.51 -4.64 4.66
N GLY A 19 -7.34 -5.22 4.94
CA GLY A 19 -7.22 -6.60 5.39
C GLY A 19 -7.90 -6.84 6.73
N ALA A 20 -7.79 -5.89 7.66
CA ALA A 20 -8.51 -5.93 8.93
C ALA A 20 -10.03 -5.85 8.75
N ALA A 21 -10.53 -4.97 7.87
CA ALA A 21 -11.96 -4.84 7.58
C ALA A 21 -12.54 -6.12 6.96
N VAL A 22 -11.83 -6.73 6.01
CA VAL A 22 -12.20 -8.03 5.44
C VAL A 22 -12.14 -9.12 6.50
N GLY A 23 -11.11 -9.11 7.35
CA GLY A 23 -10.96 -10.07 8.44
C GLY A 23 -12.07 -10.01 9.50
N ILE A 24 -12.61 -8.81 9.78
CA ILE A 24 -13.79 -8.65 10.63
C ILE A 24 -15.01 -9.32 9.98
N GLN A 25 -15.17 -9.18 8.67
CA GLN A 25 -16.26 -9.81 7.92
C GLN A 25 -16.14 -11.34 7.89
N THR A 26 -14.94 -11.89 7.74
CA THR A 26 -14.69 -13.33 7.62
C THR A 26 -14.47 -14.03 8.96
N THR A 27 -14.59 -13.31 10.09
CA THR A 27 -14.24 -13.74 11.46
C THR A 27 -12.78 -14.17 11.67
N ASN A 28 -11.93 -14.02 10.65
CA ASN A 28 -10.52 -14.42 10.64
C ASN A 28 -9.58 -13.20 10.55
N ILE A 29 -9.74 -12.28 11.49
CA ILE A 29 -9.08 -10.97 11.55
C ILE A 29 -7.55 -11.07 11.37
N LEU A 30 -6.90 -11.97 12.12
CA LEU A 30 -5.43 -12.08 12.09
C LEU A 30 -4.92 -12.56 10.72
N ARG A 31 -5.57 -13.58 10.14
CA ARG A 31 -5.18 -14.14 8.84
C ARG A 31 -5.31 -13.10 7.74
N ASP A 32 -6.45 -12.42 7.68
CA ASP A 32 -6.76 -11.51 6.58
C ASP A 32 -6.03 -10.15 6.74
N THR A 33 -5.72 -9.73 7.98
CA THR A 33 -4.83 -8.59 8.22
C THR A 33 -3.40 -8.88 7.76
N VAL A 34 -2.87 -10.08 8.03
CA VAL A 34 -1.54 -10.48 7.54
C VAL A 34 -1.50 -10.54 6.01
N ILE A 35 -2.55 -11.06 5.38
CA ILE A 35 -2.68 -11.05 3.92
C ILE A 35 -2.72 -9.60 3.39
N GLY A 36 -3.52 -8.72 4.01
CA GLY A 36 -3.58 -7.30 3.66
C GLY A 36 -2.22 -6.59 3.78
N LEU A 37 -1.45 -6.91 4.82
CA LEU A 37 -0.09 -6.38 4.99
C LEU A 37 0.86 -6.86 3.88
N ILE A 38 0.86 -8.17 3.56
CA ILE A 38 1.69 -8.75 2.49
C ILE A 38 1.36 -8.10 1.15
N VAL A 39 0.08 -8.00 0.81
CA VAL A 39 -0.39 -7.35 -0.43
C VAL A 39 0.02 -5.87 -0.44
N GLY A 40 -0.15 -5.15 0.67
CA GLY A 40 0.27 -3.75 0.80
C GLY A 40 1.76 -3.52 0.55
N ILE A 41 2.62 -4.42 1.03
CA ILE A 41 4.07 -4.38 0.79
C ILE A 41 4.39 -4.61 -0.69
N ILE A 42 3.75 -5.59 -1.33
CA ILE A 42 3.94 -5.89 -2.77
C ILE A 42 3.54 -4.67 -3.62
N VAL A 43 2.36 -4.11 -3.36
CA VAL A 43 1.85 -2.94 -4.09
C VAL A 43 2.74 -1.71 -3.87
N TYR A 44 3.21 -1.49 -2.64
CA TYR A 44 4.18 -0.43 -2.34
C TYR A 44 5.46 -0.57 -3.17
N PHE A 45 6.03 -1.79 -3.25
CA PHE A 45 7.24 -2.03 -4.02
C PHE A 45 7.02 -1.74 -5.51
N PHE A 46 5.90 -2.19 -6.07
CA PHE A 46 5.53 -1.94 -7.46
C PHE A 46 5.36 -0.45 -7.77
N LEU A 47 4.65 0.28 -6.91
CA LEU A 47 4.45 1.72 -7.04
C LEU A 47 5.75 2.50 -6.87
N LYS A 48 6.59 2.12 -5.91
CA LYS A 48 7.92 2.73 -5.70
C LYS A 48 8.80 2.55 -6.95
N HIS A 49 8.79 1.36 -7.54
CA HIS A 49 9.53 1.07 -8.76
C HIS A 49 9.01 1.89 -9.95
N ARG A 50 7.69 1.92 -10.16
CA ARG A 50 7.06 2.72 -11.23
C ARG A 50 7.29 4.22 -11.07
N ASN A 51 7.19 4.74 -9.84
CA ASN A 51 7.43 6.16 -9.56
C ASN A 51 8.88 6.58 -9.84
N LYS A 52 9.86 5.69 -9.59
CA LYS A 52 11.27 5.93 -9.95
C LYS A 52 11.46 6.04 -11.47
N ILE A 53 10.80 5.18 -12.25
CA ILE A 53 10.86 5.20 -13.72
C ILE A 53 10.24 6.48 -14.28
N ILE A 54 9.07 6.89 -13.77
CA ILE A 54 8.37 8.10 -14.24
C ILE A 54 9.17 9.36 -13.93
N ASN A 55 9.82 9.43 -12.77
CA ASN A 55 10.67 10.58 -12.42
C ASN A 55 11.94 10.66 -13.29
N ASN A 56 12.55 9.51 -13.61
CA ASN A 56 13.72 9.47 -14.50
C ASN A 56 13.39 9.78 -15.96
N LYS A 57 12.18 9.49 -16.44
CA LYS A 57 11.76 9.79 -17.82
C LYS A 57 11.35 11.25 -18.03
N LYS A 58 11.26 12.03 -16.94
CA LYS A 58 10.92 13.46 -16.95
C LYS A 58 12.16 14.36 -16.93
N SER A 59 13.37 13.77 -16.93
CA SER A 59 14.66 14.47 -17.05
C SER A 59 15.17 14.43 -18.48
#